data_AF-A0AAV8ZDQ3-F1
#
_entry.id   AF-A0AAV8ZDQ3-F1
#
_cell.length_a   1.000
_cell.length_b   1.000
_cell.length_c   1.000
_cell.angle_alpha   90.00
_cell.angle_beta   90.00
_cell.angle_gamma   90.00
#
_symmetry.space_group_name_H-M   'P 1'
#
loop_
_entity.id
_entity.type
_entity.pdbx_description
1 polymer ?
#
loop_
_entity_poly.entity_id
_entity_poly.type
_entity_poly.pdbx_seq_one_letter_code
_entity_poly.pdbx_strand_id
1 'polypeptide(L)'
;MVKRPQAHHKYSDTDCDPHNARRGLFYTHIGWIMLKKSDEVLSKVENIDLSDLGNDSVVMFQKKTYHLWTVLWCYVIPPLIPWYFWNEDIWLSFIVMGVMRQALTFHFWLLGNSVGHKYGNRPFDKNILPVNSEIMNIIAIGEGWHNFHHVFPWDYRSAEVGNYKYNFTTGFIELMRKIGWAYDLKAVSADVVRKRALRTGDGTLKGYDMENQEGDVWGWGDGDMKKEEVELVCTFNKIK
;
A
#
# COMPACT_ATOMS: atom_id res chain seq x y z
N MET A 1 4.39 3.39 -13.54
CA MET A 1 3.31 3.02 -12.60
C MET A 1 3.70 3.35 -11.15
N VAL A 2 4.94 3.06 -10.71
CA VAL A 2 5.38 3.20 -9.30
C VAL A 2 5.69 4.63 -8.82
N LYS A 3 6.04 5.58 -9.71
CA LYS A 3 6.39 6.96 -9.31
C LYS A 3 5.29 7.66 -8.50
N ARG A 4 4.01 7.43 -8.83
CA ARG A 4 2.89 8.14 -8.21
C ARG A 4 2.63 7.69 -6.77
N PRO A 5 2.57 6.39 -6.45
CA PRO A 5 2.55 5.94 -5.06
C PRO A 5 3.74 6.42 -4.22
N GLN A 6 4.97 6.40 -4.76
CA GLN A 6 6.14 6.90 -4.03
C GLN A 6 6.07 8.41 -3.79
N ALA A 7 5.65 9.19 -4.79
CA ALA A 7 5.40 10.62 -4.64
C ALA A 7 4.28 10.90 -3.63
N HIS A 8 3.24 10.06 -3.61
CA HIS A 8 2.16 10.16 -2.63
C HIS A 8 2.67 9.97 -1.20
N HIS A 9 3.46 8.92 -0.90
CA HIS A 9 4.04 8.78 0.44
C HIS A 9 4.97 9.95 0.80
N LYS A 10 5.80 10.40 -0.15
CA LYS A 10 6.77 11.48 0.10
C LYS A 10 6.12 12.85 0.33
N TYR A 11 5.03 13.13 -0.37
CA TYR A 11 4.37 14.44 -0.36
C TYR A 11 2.92 14.35 0.16
N SER A 12 2.60 13.32 0.94
CA SER A 12 1.21 12.97 1.32
C SER A 12 0.44 14.17 1.85
N ASP A 13 -0.79 14.34 1.37
CA ASP A 13 -1.73 15.36 1.84
C ASP A 13 -1.25 16.82 1.64
N THR A 14 -0.25 17.04 0.78
CA THR A 14 0.19 18.37 0.33
C THR A 14 -0.29 18.66 -1.09
N ASP A 15 -0.11 19.89 -1.57
CA ASP A 15 -0.45 20.24 -2.96
C ASP A 15 0.42 19.54 -4.01
N CYS A 16 1.56 18.98 -3.58
CA CYS A 16 2.45 18.14 -4.40
C CYS A 16 1.99 16.67 -4.49
N ASP A 17 1.00 16.25 -3.68
CA ASP A 17 0.44 14.89 -3.73
C ASP A 17 -0.43 14.70 -4.99
N PRO A 18 -0.13 13.71 -5.85
CA PRO A 18 -0.94 13.42 -7.04
C PRO A 18 -2.42 13.18 -6.76
N HIS A 19 -2.78 12.70 -5.56
CA HIS A 19 -4.15 12.43 -5.12
C HIS A 19 -4.42 12.98 -3.71
N ASN A 20 -3.96 14.21 -3.44
CA ASN A 20 -4.14 14.94 -2.19
C ASN A 20 -5.53 14.77 -1.53
N ALA A 21 -5.57 14.11 -0.36
CA ALA A 21 -6.76 13.87 0.47
C ALA A 21 -7.55 15.15 0.81
N ARG A 22 -6.87 16.28 0.96
CA ARG A 22 -7.46 17.57 1.34
C ARG A 22 -8.39 18.15 0.27
N ARG A 23 -8.26 17.70 -0.98
CA ARG A 23 -9.11 18.14 -2.11
C ARG A 23 -10.47 17.44 -2.16
N GLY A 24 -10.77 16.59 -1.17
CA GLY A 24 -12.07 15.97 -0.99
C GLY A 24 -12.16 14.56 -1.58
N LEU A 25 -13.24 13.86 -1.21
CA LEU A 25 -13.41 12.43 -1.47
C LEU A 25 -13.49 12.11 -2.97
N PHE A 26 -14.19 12.92 -3.75
CA PHE A 26 -14.30 12.68 -5.20
C PHE A 26 -12.95 12.84 -5.91
N TYR A 27 -12.20 13.91 -5.57
CA TYR A 27 -10.89 14.16 -6.17
C TYR A 27 -9.93 13.00 -5.89
N THR A 28 -9.86 12.55 -4.65
CA THR A 28 -8.95 11.47 -4.21
C THR A 28 -9.35 10.10 -4.71
N HIS A 29 -10.66 9.85 -4.80
CA HIS A 29 -11.17 8.60 -5.34
C HIS A 29 -10.93 8.50 -6.84
N ILE A 30 -11.29 9.49 -7.66
CA ILE A 30 -11.14 9.35 -9.13
C ILE A 30 -10.80 10.65 -9.87
N GLY A 31 -11.20 11.80 -9.31
CA GLY A 31 -11.04 13.09 -9.98
C GLY A 31 -9.59 13.44 -10.35
N TRP A 32 -8.61 12.99 -9.56
CA TRP A 32 -7.19 13.20 -9.82
C TRP A 32 -6.68 12.54 -11.11
N ILE A 33 -7.39 11.55 -11.63
CA ILE A 33 -7.10 10.89 -12.92
C ILE A 33 -7.79 11.63 -14.07
N MET A 34 -8.97 12.17 -13.81
CA MET A 34 -9.79 12.90 -14.79
C MET A 34 -9.26 14.31 -15.07
N LEU A 35 -8.48 14.88 -14.14
CA LEU A 35 -7.96 16.24 -14.23
C LEU A 35 -6.48 16.27 -14.60
N LYS A 36 -6.08 17.31 -15.35
CA LYS A 36 -4.67 17.61 -15.59
C LYS A 36 -3.99 17.99 -14.27
N LYS A 37 -2.81 17.43 -14.02
CA LYS A 37 -1.98 17.75 -12.85
C LYS A 37 -1.22 19.06 -13.07
N SER A 38 -0.95 19.79 -12.00
CA SER A 38 -0.09 20.98 -12.05
C SER A 38 1.35 20.60 -12.41
N ASP A 39 2.09 21.54 -12.99
CA ASP A 39 3.49 21.33 -13.36
C ASP A 39 4.37 21.02 -12.14
N GLU A 40 4.01 21.57 -10.98
CA GLU A 40 4.67 21.26 -9.70
C GLU A 40 4.53 19.78 -9.32
N VAL A 41 3.30 19.24 -9.35
CA VAL A 41 3.06 17.80 -9.08
C VAL A 41 3.81 16.94 -10.09
N LEU A 42 3.80 17.31 -11.37
CA LEU A 42 4.50 16.56 -12.42
C LEU A 42 6.01 16.53 -12.18
N SER A 43 6.61 17.68 -11.85
CA SER A 43 8.03 17.80 -11.50
C SER A 43 8.39 16.94 -10.28
N LYS A 44 7.58 16.99 -9.22
CA LYS A 44 7.82 16.19 -8.00
C LYS A 44 7.74 14.70 -8.26
N VAL A 45 6.78 14.26 -9.07
CA VAL A 45 6.65 12.85 -9.49
C VAL A 45 7.83 12.44 -10.38
N GLU A 46 8.28 13.31 -11.29
CA GLU A 46 9.39 13.01 -12.19
C GLU A 46 10.71 12.80 -11.45
N ASN A 47 10.96 13.61 -10.42
CA ASN A 47 12.15 13.58 -9.56
C ASN A 47 12.20 12.40 -8.56
N ILE A 48 11.21 11.50 -8.60
CA ILE A 48 11.27 10.24 -7.84
C ILE A 48 12.29 9.31 -8.51
N ASP A 49 13.32 8.93 -7.75
CA ASP A 49 14.31 7.94 -8.17
C ASP A 49 13.67 6.55 -8.26
N LEU A 50 13.89 5.88 -9.39
CA LEU A 50 13.47 4.51 -9.69
C LEU A 50 14.61 3.71 -10.35
N SER A 51 15.86 4.07 -10.05
CA SER A 51 17.05 3.42 -10.59
C SER A 51 17.09 1.92 -10.25
N ASP A 52 16.63 1.54 -9.06
CA ASP A 52 16.43 0.17 -8.62
C ASP A 52 15.52 -0.63 -9.57
N LEU A 53 14.35 -0.08 -9.91
CA LEU A 53 13.40 -0.71 -10.83
C LEU A 53 13.90 -0.71 -12.29
N GLY A 54 14.71 0.29 -12.65
CA GLY A 54 15.35 0.38 -13.96
C GLY A 54 16.39 -0.72 -14.19
N ASN A 55 17.00 -1.21 -13.10
CA ASN A 55 18.00 -2.27 -13.12
C ASN A 55 17.38 -3.68 -13.00
N ASP A 56 16.11 -3.79 -12.62
CA ASP A 56 15.40 -5.07 -12.55
C ASP A 56 14.91 -5.52 -13.93
N SER A 57 15.50 -6.60 -14.45
CA SER A 57 15.17 -7.13 -15.77
C SER A 57 13.73 -7.64 -15.92
N VAL A 58 13.12 -8.16 -14.85
CA VAL A 58 11.73 -8.66 -14.84
C VAL A 58 10.77 -7.48 -14.93
N VAL A 59 11.01 -6.43 -14.14
CA VAL A 59 10.22 -5.19 -14.19
C VAL A 59 10.34 -4.53 -15.57
N MET A 60 11.55 -4.48 -16.13
CA MET A 60 11.76 -3.87 -17.44
C MET A 60 11.17 -4.69 -18.59
N PHE A 61 11.17 -6.03 -18.48
CA PHE A 61 10.45 -6.91 -19.39
C PHE A 61 8.94 -6.64 -19.34
N GLN A 62 8.35 -6.60 -18.13
CA GLN A 62 6.94 -6.29 -17.94
C GLN A 62 6.58 -4.90 -18.49
N LYS A 63 7.42 -3.89 -18.25
CA LYS A 63 7.24 -2.53 -18.78
C LYS A 63 7.23 -2.52 -20.32
N LYS A 64 8.15 -3.25 -20.96
CA LYS A 64 8.25 -3.33 -22.42
C LYS A 64 7.04 -4.04 -23.06
N THR A 65 6.49 -5.03 -22.36
CA THR A 65 5.41 -5.90 -22.84
C THR A 65 4.05 -5.60 -22.22
N TYR A 66 3.94 -4.49 -21.49
CA TYR A 66 2.79 -4.14 -20.64
C TYR A 66 1.45 -4.25 -21.36
N HIS A 67 1.31 -3.59 -22.51
CA HIS A 67 0.04 -3.57 -23.24
C HIS A 67 -0.42 -4.96 -23.70
N LEU A 68 0.52 -5.81 -24.12
CA LEU A 68 0.23 -7.19 -24.50
C LEU A 68 -0.32 -7.96 -23.30
N TRP A 69 0.38 -7.92 -22.17
CA TRP A 69 -0.03 -8.66 -20.97
C TRP A 69 -1.32 -8.12 -20.36
N THR A 70 -1.54 -6.81 -20.37
CA THR A 70 -2.81 -6.21 -19.91
C THR A 70 -3.97 -6.70 -20.76
N VAL A 71 -3.87 -6.68 -22.09
CA VAL A 71 -4.95 -7.19 -22.96
C VAL A 71 -5.20 -8.66 -22.69
N LEU A 72 -4.14 -9.48 -22.66
CA LEU A 72 -4.27 -10.92 -22.46
C LEU A 72 -4.86 -11.28 -21.08
N TRP A 73 -4.25 -10.81 -20.00
CA TRP A 73 -4.61 -11.21 -18.65
C TRP A 73 -5.82 -10.49 -18.08
N CYS A 74 -6.12 -9.26 -18.52
CA CYS A 74 -7.28 -8.53 -18.01
C CYS A 74 -8.54 -8.76 -18.86
N TYR A 75 -8.40 -8.87 -20.19
CA TYR A 75 -9.55 -8.78 -21.11
C TYR A 75 -9.77 -10.00 -22.02
N VAL A 76 -8.76 -10.86 -22.24
CA VAL A 76 -8.90 -12.05 -23.11
C VAL A 76 -9.06 -13.32 -22.29
N ILE A 77 -8.06 -13.66 -21.46
CA ILE A 77 -8.05 -14.92 -20.71
C ILE A 77 -9.23 -15.01 -19.73
N PRO A 78 -9.55 -13.98 -18.92
CA PRO A 78 -10.58 -14.16 -17.92
C PRO A 78 -11.99 -14.35 -18.45
N PRO A 79 -12.43 -13.70 -19.55
CA PRO A 79 -13.69 -14.05 -20.21
C PRO A 79 -13.71 -15.44 -20.87
N LEU A 80 -12.56 -15.93 -21.35
CA LEU A 80 -12.50 -17.25 -21.98
C LEU A 80 -12.70 -18.40 -20.98
N ILE A 81 -12.37 -18.20 -19.70
CA ILE A 81 -12.54 -19.21 -18.64
C ILE A 81 -14.01 -19.63 -18.46
N PRO A 82 -14.96 -18.72 -18.11
CA PRO A 82 -16.38 -19.05 -17.98
C PRO A 82 -16.97 -19.57 -19.29
N TRP A 83 -16.64 -18.94 -20.41
CA TRP A 83 -17.09 -19.38 -21.73
C TRP A 83 -16.70 -20.84 -22.03
N TYR A 84 -15.43 -21.20 -21.80
CA TYR A 84 -14.92 -22.52 -22.16
C TYR A 84 -15.26 -23.62 -21.14
N PHE A 85 -15.07 -23.37 -19.84
CA PHE A 85 -15.20 -24.43 -18.81
C PHE A 85 -16.63 -24.60 -18.26
N TRP A 86 -17.51 -23.63 -18.50
CA TRP A 86 -18.82 -23.50 -17.84
C TRP A 86 -19.93 -23.33 -18.89
N ASN A 87 -19.55 -23.27 -20.17
CA ASN A 87 -20.43 -23.03 -21.31
C ASN A 87 -21.28 -21.74 -21.16
N GLU A 88 -20.69 -20.72 -20.54
CA GLU A 88 -21.31 -19.40 -20.37
C GLU A 88 -21.31 -18.63 -21.70
N ASP A 89 -22.22 -17.67 -21.88
CA ASP A 89 -22.18 -16.79 -23.06
C ASP A 89 -20.89 -15.95 -23.10
N ILE A 90 -20.26 -15.83 -24.27
CA ILE A 90 -18.97 -15.12 -24.41
C ILE A 90 -19.10 -13.62 -24.17
N TRP A 91 -20.24 -13.00 -24.53
CA TRP A 91 -20.46 -11.58 -24.30
C TRP A 91 -20.72 -11.29 -22.83
N LEU A 92 -21.55 -12.10 -22.18
CA LEU A 92 -21.76 -12.01 -20.74
C LEU A 92 -20.45 -12.22 -19.97
N SER A 93 -19.68 -13.24 -20.37
CA SER A 93 -18.34 -13.51 -19.83
C SER A 93 -17.41 -12.30 -19.97
N PHE A 94 -17.41 -11.65 -21.14
CA PHE A 94 -16.60 -10.46 -21.39
C PHE A 94 -17.04 -9.25 -20.56
N ILE A 95 -18.35 -8.99 -20.49
CA ILE A 95 -18.89 -7.87 -19.71
C ILE A 95 -18.58 -8.06 -18.22
N VAL A 96 -18.81 -9.26 -17.67
CA VAL A 96 -18.62 -9.55 -16.25
C VAL A 96 -17.13 -9.65 -15.90
N MET A 97 -16.38 -10.52 -16.58
CA MET A 97 -14.99 -10.80 -16.23
C MET A 97 -14.00 -9.80 -16.84
N GLY A 98 -14.28 -9.24 -18.02
CA GLY A 98 -13.40 -8.27 -18.66
C GLY A 98 -13.64 -6.85 -18.15
N VAL A 99 -14.90 -6.40 -18.13
CA VAL A 99 -15.25 -4.99 -17.85
C VAL A 99 -15.58 -4.77 -16.38
N MET A 100 -16.63 -5.42 -15.87
CA MET A 100 -17.15 -5.17 -14.52
C MET A 100 -16.11 -5.53 -13.45
N ARG A 101 -15.47 -6.70 -13.55
CA ARG A 101 -14.39 -7.08 -12.64
C ARG A 101 -13.29 -6.03 -12.63
N GLN A 102 -12.84 -5.56 -13.80
CA GLN A 102 -11.76 -4.58 -13.89
C GLN A 102 -12.15 -3.23 -13.30
N ALA A 103 -13.39 -2.78 -13.51
CA ALA A 103 -13.92 -1.58 -12.89
C ALA A 103 -13.95 -1.70 -11.36
N LEU A 104 -14.46 -2.82 -10.82
CA LEU A 104 -14.51 -3.07 -9.38
C LEU A 104 -13.10 -3.13 -8.77
N THR A 105 -12.17 -3.87 -9.39
CA THR A 105 -10.77 -3.93 -8.95
C THR A 105 -10.15 -2.54 -8.92
N PHE A 106 -10.42 -1.72 -9.92
CA PHE A 106 -9.93 -0.35 -9.96
C PHE A 106 -10.51 0.51 -8.83
N HIS A 107 -11.82 0.44 -8.58
CA HIS A 107 -12.45 1.16 -7.48
C HIS A 107 -11.95 0.69 -6.10
N PHE A 108 -11.68 -0.60 -5.92
CA PHE A 108 -11.08 -1.10 -4.67
C PHE A 108 -9.68 -0.54 -4.44
N TRP A 109 -8.86 -0.42 -5.48
CA TRP A 109 -7.57 0.27 -5.38
C TRP A 109 -7.74 1.75 -5.00
N LEU A 110 -8.71 2.44 -5.61
CA LEU A 110 -9.01 3.85 -5.32
C LEU A 110 -9.53 4.09 -3.90
N LEU A 111 -10.09 3.08 -3.22
CA LEU A 111 -10.51 3.20 -1.82
C LEU A 111 -9.33 3.54 -0.89
N GLY A 112 -8.12 3.07 -1.20
CA GLY A 112 -6.92 3.41 -0.41
C GLY A 112 -6.67 4.91 -0.35
N ASN A 113 -6.69 5.56 -1.52
CA ASN A 113 -6.47 7.01 -1.62
C ASN A 113 -7.61 7.81 -0.99
N SER A 114 -8.83 7.28 -1.01
CA SER A 114 -10.03 8.03 -0.62
C SER A 114 -10.52 7.70 0.80
N VAL A 115 -10.97 6.46 1.01
CA VAL A 115 -11.50 6.00 2.31
C VAL A 115 -10.36 5.85 3.30
N GLY A 116 -9.22 5.33 2.85
CA GLY A 116 -8.01 5.16 3.65
C GLY A 116 -7.39 6.47 4.16
N HIS A 117 -7.81 7.65 3.69
CA HIS A 117 -7.39 8.95 4.23
C HIS A 117 -8.50 9.70 5.00
N LYS A 118 -9.69 9.10 5.15
CA LYS A 118 -10.86 9.84 5.67
C LYS A 118 -11.67 9.13 6.73
N TYR A 119 -11.93 7.83 6.59
CA TYR A 119 -12.90 7.12 7.43
C TYR A 119 -12.26 5.97 8.21
N GLY A 120 -11.88 6.24 9.46
CA GLY A 120 -11.22 5.29 10.34
C GLY A 120 -10.51 6.00 11.50
N ASN A 121 -9.66 5.25 12.21
CA ASN A 121 -8.91 5.75 13.37
C ASN A 121 -7.43 5.97 13.03
N ARG A 122 -6.68 6.64 13.90
CA ARG A 122 -5.26 6.97 13.73
C ARG A 122 -4.41 6.52 14.91
N PRO A 123 -4.31 5.21 15.15
CA PRO A 123 -3.65 4.68 16.35
C PRO A 123 -2.14 4.94 16.40
N PHE A 124 -1.48 5.23 15.27
CA PHE A 124 -0.02 5.40 15.20
C PHE A 124 0.42 6.84 15.02
N ASP A 125 -0.27 7.62 14.19
CA ASP A 125 -0.05 9.06 14.07
C ASP A 125 -1.34 9.80 13.72
N LYS A 126 -1.83 10.63 14.65
CA LYS A 126 -3.05 11.43 14.49
C LYS A 126 -2.85 12.70 13.66
N ASN A 127 -1.60 13.08 13.37
CA ASN A 127 -1.27 14.32 12.66
C ASN A 127 -1.25 14.15 11.13
N ILE A 128 -1.28 12.91 10.63
CA ILE A 128 -1.41 12.57 9.21
C ILE A 128 -2.87 12.22 8.88
N LEU A 129 -3.30 12.37 7.62
CA LEU A 129 -4.67 12.01 7.24
C LEU A 129 -4.97 10.50 7.14
N PRO A 130 -4.04 9.63 6.69
CA PRO A 130 -4.23 8.18 6.63
C PRO A 130 -4.84 7.59 7.90
N VAL A 131 -5.79 6.68 7.73
CA VAL A 131 -6.57 6.04 8.79
C VAL A 131 -6.54 4.52 8.69
N ASN A 132 -6.66 3.85 9.82
CA ASN A 132 -6.95 2.43 9.89
C ASN A 132 -8.47 2.20 9.82
N SER A 133 -8.89 1.29 8.94
CA SER A 133 -10.30 0.93 8.72
C SER A 133 -10.45 -0.58 8.57
N GLU A 134 -11.08 -1.23 9.55
CA GLU A 134 -11.34 -2.68 9.52
C GLU A 134 -12.23 -3.08 8.35
N ILE A 135 -13.23 -2.26 8.02
CA ILE A 135 -14.12 -2.49 6.87
C ILE A 135 -13.31 -2.47 5.57
N MET A 136 -12.41 -1.50 5.44
CA MET A 136 -11.53 -1.42 4.28
C MET A 136 -10.57 -2.62 4.21
N ASN A 137 -10.08 -3.12 5.34
CA ASN A 137 -9.24 -4.34 5.36
C ASN A 137 -9.96 -5.55 4.76
N ILE A 138 -11.26 -5.68 4.97
CA ILE A 138 -12.06 -6.78 4.39
C ILE A 138 -12.26 -6.55 2.89
N ILE A 139 -12.68 -5.35 2.48
CA ILE A 139 -13.05 -5.04 1.09
C ILE A 139 -11.82 -4.96 0.17
N ALA A 140 -10.72 -4.40 0.67
CA ALA A 140 -9.48 -4.16 -0.07
C ALA A 140 -8.37 -5.16 0.30
N ILE A 141 -8.72 -6.32 0.88
CA ILE A 141 -7.80 -7.47 1.05
C ILE A 141 -6.52 -7.09 1.83
N GLY A 142 -6.67 -6.39 2.96
CA GLY A 142 -5.56 -6.05 3.87
C GLY A 142 -4.97 -4.64 3.70
N GLU A 143 -5.46 -3.85 2.74
CA GLU A 143 -4.98 -2.47 2.50
C GLU A 143 -5.61 -1.42 3.46
N GLY A 144 -6.43 -1.84 4.41
CA GLY A 144 -7.15 -0.94 5.34
C GLY A 144 -6.32 -0.47 6.53
N TRP A 145 -5.12 -0.98 6.75
CA TRP A 145 -4.19 -0.51 7.78
C TRP A 145 -3.38 0.71 7.33
N HIS A 146 -4.06 1.71 6.75
CA HIS A 146 -3.41 2.80 6.02
C HIS A 146 -2.65 3.78 6.92
N ASN A 147 -3.10 4.00 8.16
CA ASN A 147 -2.34 4.79 9.15
C ASN A 147 -1.03 4.10 9.51
N PHE A 148 -1.04 2.77 9.67
CA PHE A 148 0.18 2.00 9.90
C PHE A 148 1.10 2.06 8.68
N HIS A 149 0.57 1.81 7.49
CA HIS A 149 1.32 1.81 6.24
C HIS A 149 2.03 3.15 5.99
N HIS A 150 1.38 4.28 6.23
CA HIS A 150 2.00 5.60 6.07
C HIS A 150 3.01 5.95 7.16
N VAL A 151 2.87 5.40 8.37
CA VAL A 151 3.85 5.59 9.45
C VAL A 151 5.07 4.68 9.26
N PHE A 152 4.88 3.48 8.72
CA PHE A 152 5.91 2.46 8.51
C PHE A 152 5.92 1.90 7.07
N PRO A 153 6.12 2.74 6.03
CA PRO A 153 5.99 2.34 4.61
C PRO A 153 6.97 1.26 4.12
N TRP A 154 8.01 0.94 4.90
CA TRP A 154 8.99 -0.12 4.60
C TRP A 154 8.66 -1.46 5.26
N ASP A 155 7.62 -1.54 6.09
CA ASP A 155 7.20 -2.79 6.70
C ASP A 155 6.50 -3.68 5.67
N TYR A 156 7.02 -4.88 5.42
CA TYR A 156 6.47 -5.77 4.37
C TYR A 156 5.02 -6.20 4.63
N ARG A 157 4.55 -6.12 5.88
CA ARG A 157 3.20 -6.54 6.28
C ARG A 157 2.17 -5.47 5.94
N SER A 158 2.59 -4.20 5.90
CA SER A 158 1.71 -3.03 5.81
C SER A 158 0.54 -3.08 6.80
N ALA A 159 0.72 -3.71 7.97
CA ALA A 159 -0.33 -3.98 8.93
C ALA A 159 0.18 -4.08 10.36
N GLU A 160 -0.75 -3.94 11.30
CA GLU A 160 -0.49 -4.00 12.74
C GLU A 160 0.21 -5.31 13.16
N VAL A 161 1.17 -5.17 14.09
CA VAL A 161 1.96 -6.29 14.61
C VAL A 161 1.06 -7.28 15.36
N GLY A 162 1.10 -8.55 14.94
CA GLY A 162 0.44 -9.65 15.66
C GLY A 162 -1.01 -9.91 15.28
N ASN A 163 -1.63 -9.04 14.48
CA ASN A 163 -3.02 -9.19 14.05
C ASN A 163 -3.13 -9.15 12.52
N TYR A 164 -2.85 -10.29 11.85
CA TYR A 164 -3.03 -10.43 10.39
C TYR A 164 -4.50 -10.63 9.98
N LYS A 165 -5.46 -10.32 10.85
CA LYS A 165 -6.87 -10.57 10.59
C LYS A 165 -7.27 -9.79 9.33
N TYR A 166 -7.61 -10.55 8.29
CA TYR A 166 -7.99 -10.07 6.95
C TYR A 166 -6.85 -9.50 6.07
N ASN A 167 -5.57 -9.65 6.45
CA ASN A 167 -4.44 -9.31 5.58
C ASN A 167 -3.93 -10.54 4.82
N PHE A 168 -4.61 -10.87 3.72
CA PHE A 168 -4.26 -12.02 2.88
C PHE A 168 -2.93 -11.83 2.15
N THR A 169 -2.56 -10.60 1.81
CA THR A 169 -1.28 -10.27 1.16
C THR A 169 -0.09 -10.69 2.02
N THR A 170 -0.11 -10.36 3.32
CA THR A 170 0.94 -10.78 4.24
C THR A 170 0.97 -12.30 4.42
N GLY A 171 -0.20 -12.94 4.48
CA GLY A 171 -0.30 -14.40 4.53
C GLY A 171 0.35 -15.08 3.31
N PHE A 172 0.16 -14.52 2.12
CA PHE A 172 0.82 -14.99 0.91
C PHE A 172 2.34 -14.79 0.96
N ILE A 173 2.83 -13.62 1.39
CA ILE A 173 4.26 -13.36 1.54
C ILE A 173 4.88 -14.32 2.56
N GLU A 174 4.21 -14.59 3.68
CA GLU A 174 4.65 -15.57 4.68
C GLU A 174 4.71 -17.00 4.12
N LEU A 175 3.77 -17.38 3.25
CA LEU A 175 3.84 -18.66 2.54
C LEU A 175 5.08 -18.71 1.63
N MET A 176 5.30 -17.66 0.84
CA MET A 176 6.48 -17.55 -0.04
C MET A 176 7.78 -17.57 0.77
N ARG A 177 7.78 -16.95 1.96
CA ARG A 177 8.90 -16.99 2.91
C ARG A 177 9.18 -18.40 3.41
N LYS A 178 8.14 -19.16 3.77
CA LYS A 178 8.27 -20.54 4.26
C LYS A 178 8.86 -21.49 3.21
N ILE A 179 8.53 -21.29 1.93
CA ILE A 179 9.09 -22.09 0.82
C ILE A 179 10.41 -21.52 0.27
N GLY A 180 10.94 -20.45 0.85
CA GLY A 180 12.23 -19.86 0.49
C GLY A 180 12.22 -18.94 -0.74
N TRP A 181 11.04 -18.56 -1.24
CA TRP A 181 10.90 -17.64 -2.39
C TRP A 181 10.87 -16.17 -1.98
N ALA A 182 10.57 -15.87 -0.71
CA ALA A 182 10.67 -14.53 -0.14
C ALA A 182 11.69 -14.50 1.00
N TYR A 183 12.49 -13.43 1.02
CA TYR A 183 13.62 -13.24 1.93
C TYR A 183 13.89 -11.74 2.13
N ASP A 184 14.78 -11.39 3.05
CA ASP A 184 15.06 -10.00 3.49
C ASP A 184 13.79 -9.20 3.84
N LEU A 185 12.79 -9.87 4.42
CA LEU A 185 11.54 -9.22 4.79
C LEU A 185 11.76 -8.33 6.01
N LYS A 186 11.45 -7.04 5.88
CA LYS A 186 11.67 -6.02 6.92
C LYS A 186 10.39 -5.76 7.70
N ALA A 187 10.43 -6.01 8.99
CA ALA A 187 9.33 -5.72 9.91
C ALA A 187 9.76 -4.74 11.00
N VAL A 188 8.89 -3.78 11.30
CA VAL A 188 9.02 -2.93 12.49
C VAL A 188 8.76 -3.77 13.75
N SER A 189 9.59 -3.56 14.78
CA SER A 189 9.47 -4.27 16.05
C SER A 189 8.24 -3.80 16.84
N ALA A 190 7.71 -4.68 17.67
CA ALA A 190 6.58 -4.40 18.56
C ALA A 190 6.81 -3.14 19.43
N ASP A 191 8.03 -3.00 19.96
CA ASP A 191 8.40 -1.87 20.82
C ASP A 191 8.37 -0.54 20.07
N VAL A 192 8.86 -0.50 18.83
CA VAL A 192 8.84 0.72 18.00
C VAL A 192 7.40 1.10 17.67
N VAL A 193 6.55 0.13 17.33
CA VAL A 193 5.11 0.36 17.08
C VAL A 193 4.43 0.93 18.32
N ARG A 194 4.65 0.33 19.49
CA ARG A 194 4.08 0.77 20.77
C ARG A 194 4.52 2.19 21.13
N LYS A 195 5.83 2.49 21.07
CA LYS A 195 6.38 3.83 21.34
C LYS A 195 5.82 4.89 20.41
N ARG A 196 5.66 4.57 19.11
CA ARG A 196 5.07 5.48 18.14
C ARG A 196 3.60 5.77 18.46
N ALA A 197 2.82 4.74 18.76
CA ALA A 197 1.41 4.90 19.14
C ALA A 197 1.24 5.72 20.43
N LEU A 198 2.10 5.51 21.44
CA LEU A 198 2.08 6.31 22.68
C LEU A 198 2.37 7.80 22.44
N ARG A 199 3.31 8.09 21.55
CA ARG A 199 3.76 9.46 21.29
C ARG A 199 2.82 10.25 20.39
N THR A 200 2.35 9.64 19.29
CA THR A 200 1.60 10.35 18.24
C THR A 200 0.23 9.77 17.93
N GLY A 201 -0.13 8.62 18.50
CA GLY A 201 -1.43 8.00 18.29
C GLY A 201 -2.60 8.81 18.84
N ASP A 202 -3.79 8.48 18.36
CA ASP A 202 -5.06 9.02 18.86
C ASP A 202 -5.64 8.24 20.07
N GLY A 203 -4.90 7.25 20.59
CA GLY A 203 -5.31 6.42 21.72
C GLY A 203 -6.23 5.25 21.36
N THR A 204 -6.47 4.98 20.07
CA THR A 204 -7.37 3.89 19.62
C THR A 204 -6.69 2.55 19.42
N LEU A 205 -5.38 2.44 19.66
CA LEU A 205 -4.65 1.17 19.57
C LEU A 205 -5.22 0.16 20.58
N LYS A 206 -5.59 -1.03 20.13
CA LYS A 206 -6.19 -2.08 20.97
C LYS A 206 -5.19 -3.21 21.21
N GLY A 207 -5.17 -3.79 22.41
CA GLY A 207 -4.44 -5.04 22.68
C GLY A 207 -2.95 -4.91 23.01
N TYR A 208 -2.43 -3.69 23.15
CA TYR A 208 -1.15 -3.44 23.82
C TYR A 208 -1.43 -2.88 25.22
N ASP A 209 -0.82 -3.46 26.25
CA ASP A 209 -0.79 -2.83 27.57
C ASP A 209 0.02 -1.53 27.46
N MET A 210 -0.66 -0.40 27.66
CA MET A 210 -0.08 0.94 27.54
C MET A 210 0.49 1.41 28.88
N GLU A 211 1.30 0.59 29.56
CA GLU A 211 2.05 1.03 30.75
C GLU A 211 3.30 1.85 30.38
N ASN A 212 3.34 3.07 30.92
CA ASN A 212 4.33 4.13 30.78
C ASN A 212 5.77 3.69 30.49
N GLN A 213 6.36 4.27 29.44
CA GLN A 213 7.79 4.59 29.41
C GLN A 213 8.00 5.95 28.73
N GLU A 214 8.62 6.87 29.48
CA GLU A 214 9.22 8.10 28.97
C GLU A 214 10.47 7.76 28.15
N GLY A 215 10.65 8.44 27.01
CA GLY A 215 11.87 8.38 26.21
C GLY A 215 11.63 8.67 24.72
N ASP A 216 12.06 9.87 24.28
CA ASP A 216 12.10 10.40 22.91
C ASP A 216 12.92 9.48 21.96
N VAL A 217 12.86 9.47 20.61
CA VAL A 217 12.68 10.43 19.49
C VAL A 217 12.09 9.62 18.30
N TRP A 218 11.87 10.18 17.09
CA TRP A 218 11.99 9.51 15.75
C TRP A 218 10.91 9.78 14.66
N GLY A 219 11.36 9.99 13.41
CA GLY A 219 10.62 9.90 12.13
C GLY A 219 11.54 9.26 11.05
N TRP A 220 10.99 8.50 10.10
CA TRP A 220 11.79 7.71 9.15
C TRP A 220 12.22 8.54 7.93
N GLY A 221 13.52 8.51 7.60
CA GLY A 221 14.09 9.14 6.39
C GLY A 221 14.93 10.40 6.62
N ASP A 222 15.13 10.85 7.85
CA ASP A 222 16.07 11.93 8.18
C ASP A 222 17.52 11.42 8.21
N GLY A 223 18.48 12.29 7.84
CA GLY A 223 19.91 12.01 7.68
C GLY A 223 20.68 11.62 8.95
N ASP A 224 19.97 11.45 10.07
CA ASP A 224 20.53 11.34 11.42
C ASP A 224 20.33 9.93 12.02
N MET A 225 19.98 8.94 11.20
CA MET A 225 19.66 7.57 11.61
C MET A 225 20.87 6.90 12.27
N LYS A 226 20.75 6.48 13.53
CA LYS A 226 21.85 5.82 14.28
C LYS A 226 21.93 4.34 13.89
N LYS A 227 23.14 3.79 13.82
CA LYS A 227 23.38 2.37 13.44
C LYS A 227 22.62 1.37 14.31
N GLU A 228 22.44 1.68 15.59
CA GLU A 228 21.71 0.88 16.58
C GLU A 228 20.22 0.70 16.24
N GLU A 229 19.64 1.62 15.46
CA GLU A 229 18.21 1.61 15.10
C GLU A 229 17.93 0.74 13.87
N VAL A 230 18.94 0.53 13.02
CA VAL A 230 18.90 -0.46 11.91
C VAL A 230 18.88 -1.88 12.47
N GLU A 231 19.49 -2.10 13.65
CA GLU A 231 19.52 -3.40 14.32
C GLU A 231 18.16 -3.80 14.93
N LEU A 232 17.27 -2.82 15.16
CA LEU A 232 15.89 -3.06 15.65
C LEU A 232 14.93 -3.53 14.56
N VAL A 233 15.33 -3.48 13.29
CA VAL A 233 14.55 -4.04 12.18
C VAL A 233 14.60 -5.56 12.27
N CYS A 234 13.44 -6.19 12.45
CA CYS A 234 13.36 -7.64 12.34
C CYS A 234 13.48 -8.01 10.86
N THR A 235 14.63 -8.56 10.47
CA THR A 235 14.83 -9.12 9.13
C THR A 235 14.59 -10.62 9.16
N PHE A 236 13.62 -11.10 8.38
CA PHE A 236 13.35 -12.53 8.25
C PHE A 236 14.00 -13.11 6.99
N ASN A 237 14.54 -14.34 7.11
CA ASN A 237 15.23 -15.05 6.04
C ASN A 237 16.30 -14.18 5.35
N LYS A 238 17.38 -13.80 6.05
CA LYS A 238 18.49 -13.06 5.42
C LYS A 238 19.10 -13.89 4.28
N ILE A 239 19.35 -13.25 3.13
CA ILE A 239 20.15 -13.85 2.05
C ILE A 239 21.56 -14.08 2.60
N LYS A 240 22.10 -15.28 2.39
CA LYS A 240 23.50 -15.59 2.70
C LYS A 240 24.41 -15.01 1.63
#